data_AF-A0AA35RS83-F1
#
_entry.id   AF-A0AA35RS83-F1
#
_cell.length_a   1.000
_cell.length_b   1.000
_cell.length_c   1.000
_cell.angle_alpha   90.00
_cell.angle_beta   90.00
_cell.angle_gamma   90.00
#
_symmetry.space_group_name_H-M   'P 1'
#
loop_
_entity.id
_entity.type
_entity.pdbx_description
1 polymer ?
#
loop_
_entity_poly.entity_id
_entity_poly.type
_entity_poly.pdbx_seq_one_letter_code
_entity_poly.pdbx_strand_id
1 'polypeptide(L)'
;MLHNKISKSWSELPREQYEGLRVELFSEIARSSGQGPRLVLIQLCRCLVAFAFATVPDIWPNTVVSMVHSLRDATRSIQDSDFPTSVLQLLTILPEEYERTSEQMVAAKRGAIRRELKNGLPTVLSLLEEVLVSAGSDAVKIDAMKCFSSWVEFGLPLPEVQGFVGQLLQGLVNDELFTQACNTLADIVSKEESLKYPTALRNILRQVTKLGELCEKKLGSGDKEEAATLCRMLVEVVSGNMSVL
;
A
#
# COMPACT_ATOMS: atom_id res chain seq x y z
N MET A 1 -21.20 -7.79 8.31
CA MET A 1 -22.56 -7.27 8.01
C MET A 1 -22.57 -5.78 7.67
N LEU A 2 -21.79 -4.93 8.35
CA LEU A 2 -21.72 -3.48 8.08
C LEU A 2 -21.22 -3.15 6.66
N HIS A 3 -20.13 -3.78 6.19
CA HIS A 3 -19.63 -3.63 4.82
C HIS A 3 -20.71 -3.92 3.78
N ASN A 4 -21.42 -5.05 3.90
CA ASN A 4 -22.49 -5.39 2.97
C ASN A 4 -23.66 -4.39 3.01
N LYS A 5 -23.97 -3.79 4.17
CA LYS A 5 -24.99 -2.75 4.27
C LYS A 5 -24.54 -1.44 3.62
N ILE A 6 -23.30 -1.01 3.86
CA ILE A 6 -22.74 0.20 3.25
C ILE A 6 -22.63 0.03 1.73
N SER A 7 -22.17 -1.12 1.25
CA SER A 7 -21.97 -1.36 -0.19
C SER A 7 -23.28 -1.65 -0.95
N LYS A 8 -24.30 -2.23 -0.31
CA LYS A 8 -25.57 -2.61 -0.99
C LYS A 8 -26.76 -1.69 -0.72
N SER A 9 -26.78 -0.97 0.40
CA SER A 9 -27.90 -0.11 0.84
C SER A 9 -27.47 1.34 1.03
N TRP A 10 -26.42 1.81 0.34
CA TRP A 10 -25.93 3.19 0.42
C TRP A 10 -27.03 4.24 0.19
N SER A 11 -27.97 3.95 -0.73
CA SER A 11 -29.08 4.84 -1.07
C SER A 11 -30.09 5.06 0.06
N GLU A 12 -30.05 4.24 1.11
CA GLU A 12 -30.95 4.33 2.26
C GLU A 12 -30.40 5.24 3.38
N LEU A 13 -29.13 5.66 3.31
CA LEU A 13 -28.50 6.48 4.34
C LEU A 13 -28.72 7.99 4.06
N PRO A 14 -29.37 8.74 4.97
CA PRO A 14 -29.53 10.18 4.85
C PRO A 14 -28.18 10.91 4.91
N ARG A 15 -28.04 11.99 4.12
CA ARG A 15 -26.77 12.74 4.00
C ARG A 15 -26.31 13.34 5.34
N GLU A 16 -27.25 13.67 6.22
CA GLU A 16 -27.01 14.23 7.54
C GLU A 16 -26.23 13.26 8.44
N GLN A 17 -26.30 11.95 8.16
CA GLN A 17 -25.63 10.91 8.95
C GLN A 17 -24.22 10.59 8.45
N TYR A 18 -23.81 11.14 7.30
CA TYR A 18 -22.54 10.76 6.67
C TYR A 18 -21.34 11.14 7.54
N GLU A 19 -21.33 12.35 8.09
CA GLU A 19 -20.22 12.81 8.94
C GLU A 19 -20.17 12.04 10.26
N GLY A 20 -21.33 11.78 10.88
CA GLY A 20 -21.40 10.97 12.11
C GLY A 20 -20.84 9.55 11.89
N LEU A 21 -21.27 8.88 10.82
CA LEU A 21 -20.77 7.56 10.46
C LEU A 21 -19.27 7.56 10.19
N ARG A 22 -18.77 8.58 9.48
CA ARG A 22 -17.35 8.72 9.18
C ARG A 22 -16.52 8.85 10.45
N VAL A 23 -16.91 9.73 11.36
CA VAL A 23 -16.22 9.93 12.66
C VAL A 23 -16.23 8.64 13.49
N GLU A 24 -17.37 7.95 13.54
CA GLU A 24 -17.51 6.68 14.25
C GLU A 24 -16.59 5.60 13.67
N LEU A 25 -16.53 5.46 12.34
CA LEU A 25 -15.62 4.52 11.66
C LEU A 25 -14.15 4.79 12.00
N PHE A 26 -13.70 6.05 12.00
CA PHE A 26 -12.34 6.38 12.39
C PHE A 26 -12.04 6.03 13.85
N SER A 27 -12.97 6.32 14.76
CA SER A 27 -12.86 5.96 16.17
C SER A 27 -12.76 4.44 16.37
N GLU A 28 -13.61 3.66 15.69
CA GLU A 28 -13.58 2.19 15.79
C GLU A 28 -12.31 1.58 15.17
N ILE A 29 -11.82 2.13 14.06
CA ILE A 29 -10.54 1.71 13.45
C ILE A 29 -9.39 1.98 14.43
N ALA A 30 -9.33 3.19 14.98
CA ALA A 30 -8.28 3.58 15.93
C ALA A 30 -8.30 2.70 17.19
N ARG A 31 -9.49 2.40 17.73
CA ARG A 31 -9.64 1.50 18.89
C ARG A 31 -9.25 0.05 18.58
N SER A 32 -9.63 -0.45 17.40
CA SER A 32 -9.35 -1.83 16.98
C SER A 32 -7.88 -2.08 16.63
N SER A 33 -7.11 -1.01 16.37
CA SER A 33 -5.71 -1.11 15.95
C SER A 33 -4.75 -1.69 17.00
N GLY A 34 -5.02 -1.44 18.28
CA GLY A 34 -4.12 -1.80 19.39
C GLY A 34 -4.34 -3.18 20.00
N GLN A 35 -5.59 -3.60 20.10
CA GLN A 35 -5.99 -4.78 20.89
C GLN A 35 -7.08 -5.62 20.21
N GLY A 36 -7.53 -5.20 19.02
CA GLY A 36 -8.61 -5.87 18.30
C GLY A 36 -8.12 -7.02 17.41
N PRO A 37 -8.99 -8.01 17.09
CA PRO A 37 -8.66 -9.01 16.09
C PRO A 37 -8.38 -8.33 14.74
N ARG A 38 -7.26 -8.70 14.09
CA ARG A 38 -6.85 -8.13 12.78
C ARG A 38 -7.96 -8.17 11.72
N LEU A 39 -8.78 -9.23 11.75
CA LEU A 39 -9.92 -9.36 10.85
C LEU A 39 -10.95 -8.23 11.02
N VAL A 40 -11.20 -7.79 12.26
CA VAL A 40 -12.14 -6.69 12.55
C VAL A 40 -11.61 -5.38 11.97
N LEU A 41 -10.32 -5.08 12.19
CA LEU A 41 -9.66 -3.92 11.62
C LEU A 41 -9.79 -3.88 10.09
N ILE A 42 -9.49 -5.00 9.42
CA ILE A 42 -9.61 -5.11 7.96
C ILE A 42 -11.05 -4.83 7.49
N GLN A 43 -12.06 -5.38 8.19
CA GLN A 43 -13.45 -5.14 7.82
C GLN A 43 -13.87 -3.69 8.05
N LEU A 44 -13.42 -3.04 9.12
CA LEU A 44 -13.69 -1.62 9.38
C LEU A 44 -13.03 -0.72 8.33
N CYS A 45 -11.76 -0.98 7.98
CA CYS A 45 -11.08 -0.29 6.90
C CYS A 45 -11.83 -0.45 5.57
N ARG A 46 -12.28 -1.67 5.23
CA ARG A 46 -13.13 -1.90 4.04
C ARG A 46 -14.44 -1.12 4.09
N CYS A 47 -15.10 -1.04 5.24
CA CYS A 47 -16.31 -0.23 5.41
C CYS A 47 -16.03 1.26 5.11
N LEU A 48 -14.92 1.78 5.63
CA LEU A 48 -14.51 3.16 5.40
C LEU A 48 -14.13 3.43 3.94
N VAL A 49 -13.46 2.48 3.27
CA VAL A 49 -13.14 2.58 1.84
C VAL A 49 -14.41 2.54 0.98
N ALA A 50 -15.37 1.66 1.30
CA ALA A 50 -16.66 1.64 0.61
C ALA A 50 -17.42 2.96 0.79
N PHE A 51 -17.43 3.53 2.00
CA PHE A 51 -17.98 4.85 2.28
C PHE A 51 -17.29 5.95 1.45
N ALA A 52 -15.95 5.92 1.39
CA ALA A 52 -15.17 6.88 0.61
C ALA A 52 -15.50 6.81 -0.88
N PHE A 53 -15.53 5.60 -1.45
CA PHE A 53 -15.89 5.44 -2.86
C PHE A 53 -17.33 5.86 -3.13
N ALA A 54 -18.26 5.65 -2.21
CA ALA A 54 -19.63 6.11 -2.38
C ALA A 54 -19.74 7.65 -2.36
N THR A 55 -18.91 8.34 -1.59
CA THR A 55 -18.95 9.81 -1.38
C THR A 55 -18.06 10.62 -2.33
N VAL A 56 -17.03 10.02 -2.94
CA VAL A 56 -16.12 10.69 -3.87
C VAL A 56 -16.75 10.97 -5.23
N PRO A 57 -16.54 12.13 -5.86
CA PRO A 57 -15.75 13.27 -5.38
C PRO A 57 -16.59 14.32 -4.62
N ASP A 58 -17.92 14.21 -4.67
CA ASP A 58 -18.82 15.32 -4.37
C ASP A 58 -18.87 15.68 -2.87
N ILE A 59 -18.77 14.68 -2.00
CA ILE A 59 -18.99 14.86 -0.55
C ILE A 59 -17.66 14.81 0.21
N TRP A 60 -16.74 13.95 -0.22
CA TRP A 60 -15.46 13.78 0.48
C TRP A 60 -14.27 13.86 -0.49
N PRO A 61 -13.95 15.07 -1.01
CA PRO A 61 -12.74 15.27 -1.81
C PRO A 61 -11.48 15.15 -0.96
N ASN A 62 -10.32 14.96 -1.61
CA ASN A 62 -9.01 14.79 -0.95
C ASN A 62 -9.02 13.64 0.07
N THR A 63 -9.71 12.55 -0.26
CA THR A 63 -10.07 11.50 0.69
C THR A 63 -8.85 10.87 1.34
N VAL A 64 -7.81 10.54 0.57
CA VAL A 64 -6.61 9.86 1.07
C VAL A 64 -5.87 10.72 2.11
N VAL A 65 -5.65 12.00 1.78
CA VAL A 65 -5.01 12.97 2.69
C VAL A 65 -5.83 13.09 3.98
N SER A 66 -7.15 13.25 3.82
CA SER A 66 -8.07 13.38 4.93
C SER A 66 -8.11 12.13 5.82
N MET A 67 -8.04 10.92 5.24
CA MET A 67 -7.96 9.65 5.97
C MET A 67 -6.72 9.56 6.85
N VAL A 68 -5.55 9.92 6.31
CA VAL A 68 -4.28 9.89 7.05
C VAL A 68 -4.34 10.86 8.24
N HIS A 69 -4.83 12.08 8.03
CA HIS A 69 -4.99 13.06 9.11
C HIS A 69 -6.02 12.62 10.16
N SER A 70 -7.22 12.21 9.73
CA SER A 70 -8.29 11.77 10.65
C SER A 70 -7.89 10.55 11.48
N LEU A 71 -7.18 9.57 10.89
CA LEU A 71 -6.65 8.45 11.67
C LEU A 71 -5.57 8.89 12.65
N ARG A 72 -4.66 9.77 12.23
CA ARG A 72 -3.59 10.28 13.11
C ARG A 72 -4.19 11.01 14.31
N ASP A 73 -5.27 11.75 14.12
CA ASP A 73 -5.98 12.44 15.19
C ASP A 73 -6.76 11.48 16.09
N ALA A 74 -7.45 10.49 15.51
CA ALA A 74 -8.20 9.49 16.28
C ALA A 74 -7.30 8.62 17.18
N THR A 75 -6.10 8.30 16.72
CA THR A 75 -5.13 7.47 17.47
C THR A 75 -4.45 8.25 18.58
N ARG A 76 -4.16 9.54 18.41
CA ARG A 76 -3.55 10.40 19.46
C ARG A 76 -4.26 10.35 20.81
N SER A 77 -5.59 10.21 20.80
CA SER A 77 -6.40 10.13 22.03
C SER A 77 -6.46 8.75 22.68
N ILE A 78 -5.89 7.71 22.06
CA ILE A 78 -6.03 6.31 22.48
C ILE A 78 -4.64 5.77 22.85
N GLN A 79 -4.43 5.52 24.14
CA GLN A 79 -3.13 5.12 24.71
C GLN A 79 -2.52 3.86 24.06
N ASP A 80 -3.37 2.91 23.67
CA ASP A 80 -2.94 1.63 23.08
C ASP A 80 -3.06 1.60 21.55
N SER A 81 -3.28 2.74 20.89
CA SER A 81 -3.47 2.72 19.43
C SER A 81 -2.17 2.49 18.66
N ASP A 82 -2.29 1.74 17.56
CA ASP A 82 -1.21 1.53 16.61
C ASP A 82 -1.54 2.31 15.33
N PHE A 83 -1.14 3.59 15.33
CA PHE A 83 -1.34 4.47 14.18
C PHE A 83 -0.70 3.90 12.92
N PRO A 84 0.60 3.54 12.89
CA PRO A 84 1.22 2.93 11.72
C PRO A 84 0.42 1.73 11.20
N THR A 85 0.06 0.77 12.04
CA THR A 85 -0.65 -0.43 11.57
C THR A 85 -2.04 -0.12 11.00
N SER A 86 -2.83 0.73 11.67
CA SER A 86 -4.18 1.06 11.20
C SER A 86 -4.18 1.87 9.90
N VAL A 87 -3.29 2.87 9.79
CA VAL A 87 -3.18 3.69 8.58
C VAL A 87 -2.63 2.88 7.42
N LEU A 88 -1.61 2.05 7.63
CA LEU A 88 -1.08 1.15 6.61
C LEU A 88 -2.15 0.18 6.14
N GLN A 89 -2.91 -0.43 7.05
CA GLN A 89 -3.98 -1.36 6.66
C GLN A 89 -5.06 -0.68 5.80
N LEU A 90 -5.45 0.56 6.15
CA LEU A 90 -6.40 1.35 5.36
C LEU A 90 -5.83 1.69 3.97
N LEU A 91 -4.59 2.18 3.94
CA LEU A 91 -3.92 2.56 2.69
C LEU A 91 -3.62 1.38 1.78
N THR A 92 -3.40 0.18 2.32
CA THR A 92 -3.27 -1.06 1.55
C THR A 92 -4.59 -1.43 0.88
N ILE A 93 -5.71 -1.34 1.62
CA ILE A 93 -7.04 -1.74 1.15
C ILE A 93 -7.58 -0.79 0.07
N LEU A 94 -7.24 0.50 0.11
CA LEU A 94 -7.72 1.49 -0.86
C LEU A 94 -7.51 1.07 -2.33
N PRO A 95 -6.27 0.85 -2.81
CA PRO A 95 -6.04 0.41 -4.18
C PRO A 95 -6.62 -0.99 -4.45
N GLU A 96 -6.55 -1.92 -3.49
CA GLU A 96 -7.11 -3.27 -3.65
C GLU A 96 -8.63 -3.27 -3.86
N GLU A 97 -9.36 -2.43 -3.12
CA GLU A 97 -10.81 -2.30 -3.26
C GLU A 97 -11.16 -1.62 -4.58
N TYR A 98 -10.36 -0.63 -5.00
CA TYR A 98 -10.54 0.02 -6.30
C TYR A 98 -10.42 -1.02 -7.41
N GLU A 99 -9.35 -1.80 -7.45
CA GLU A 99 -9.15 -2.81 -8.50
C GLU A 99 -10.30 -3.84 -8.50
N ARG A 100 -10.74 -4.30 -7.32
CA ARG A 100 -11.85 -5.26 -7.19
C ARG A 100 -13.19 -4.75 -7.70
N THR A 101 -13.48 -3.47 -7.52
CA THR A 101 -14.82 -2.90 -7.76
C THR A 101 -14.90 -2.02 -9.01
N SER A 102 -13.76 -1.61 -9.56
CA SER A 102 -13.68 -0.66 -10.67
C SER A 102 -14.44 -1.09 -11.93
N GLU A 103 -14.47 -2.40 -12.23
CA GLU A 103 -15.18 -2.95 -13.39
C GLU A 103 -16.71 -2.78 -13.28
N GLN A 104 -17.23 -2.78 -12.06
CA GLN A 104 -18.65 -2.63 -11.76
C GLN A 104 -19.07 -1.16 -11.66
N MET A 105 -18.12 -0.24 -11.58
CA MET A 105 -18.39 1.20 -11.48
C MET A 105 -18.66 1.83 -12.84
N VAL A 106 -19.56 2.82 -12.85
CA VAL A 106 -19.76 3.71 -13.99
C VAL A 106 -18.45 4.46 -14.31
N ALA A 107 -18.12 4.60 -15.59
CA ALA A 107 -16.83 5.14 -16.05
C ALA A 107 -16.46 6.51 -15.43
N ALA A 108 -17.43 7.41 -15.28
CA ALA A 108 -17.22 8.72 -14.65
C ALA A 108 -16.78 8.60 -13.18
N LYS A 109 -17.47 7.74 -12.42
CA LYS A 109 -17.18 7.46 -11.01
C LYS A 109 -15.82 6.79 -10.85
N ARG A 110 -15.55 5.76 -11.66
CA ARG A 110 -14.25 5.08 -11.72
C ARG A 110 -13.11 6.07 -11.98
N GLY A 111 -13.28 6.95 -12.97
CA GLY A 111 -12.30 7.98 -13.29
C GLY A 111 -12.08 9.00 -12.16
N ALA A 112 -13.15 9.41 -11.47
CA ALA A 112 -13.05 10.29 -10.30
C ALA A 112 -12.26 9.64 -9.15
N ILE A 113 -12.60 8.41 -8.77
CA ILE A 113 -11.88 7.70 -7.70
C ILE A 113 -10.42 7.48 -8.08
N ARG A 114 -10.13 7.05 -9.33
CA ARG A 114 -8.73 6.87 -9.79
C ARG A 114 -7.93 8.16 -9.68
N ARG A 115 -8.54 9.33 -9.98
CA ARG A 115 -7.89 10.63 -9.81
C ARG A 115 -7.65 10.98 -8.34
N GLU A 116 -8.64 10.78 -7.47
CA GLU A 116 -8.47 11.02 -6.03
C GLU A 116 -7.34 10.17 -5.43
N LEU A 117 -7.27 8.88 -5.79
CA LEU A 117 -6.19 8.00 -5.33
C LEU A 117 -4.82 8.47 -5.84
N LYS A 118 -4.72 8.87 -7.13
CA LYS A 118 -3.49 9.44 -7.68
C LYS A 118 -3.08 10.75 -7.00
N ASN A 119 -4.03 11.63 -6.70
CA ASN A 119 -3.75 12.88 -6.00
C ASN A 119 -3.27 12.64 -4.56
N GLY A 120 -3.72 11.56 -3.94
CA GLY A 120 -3.27 11.13 -2.60
C GLY A 120 -1.92 10.43 -2.56
N LEU A 121 -1.39 9.99 -3.72
CA LEU A 121 -0.17 9.20 -3.78
C LEU A 121 1.04 9.86 -3.08
N PRO A 122 1.33 11.16 -3.25
CA PRO A 122 2.46 11.79 -2.55
C PRO A 122 2.37 11.65 -1.04
N THR A 123 1.16 11.78 -0.47
CA THR A 123 0.93 11.60 0.97
C THR A 123 1.18 10.16 1.42
N VAL A 124 0.78 9.19 0.61
CA VAL A 124 1.06 7.77 0.87
C VAL A 124 2.56 7.52 0.86
N LEU A 125 3.27 7.95 -0.18
CA LEU A 125 4.71 7.75 -0.30
C LEU A 125 5.48 8.38 0.86
N SER A 126 5.17 9.63 1.23
CA SER A 126 5.81 10.29 2.37
C SER A 126 5.58 9.55 3.69
N LEU A 127 4.37 9.02 3.92
CA LEU A 127 4.07 8.23 5.11
C LEU A 127 4.83 6.90 5.13
N LEU A 128 4.90 6.21 3.99
CA LEU A 128 5.64 4.95 3.88
C LEU A 128 7.14 5.16 4.11
N GLU A 129 7.71 6.25 3.59
CA GLU A 129 9.10 6.65 3.86
C GLU A 129 9.32 6.98 5.34
N GLU A 130 8.42 7.72 5.99
CA GLU A 130 8.44 8.00 7.44
C GLU A 130 8.50 6.68 8.23
N VAL A 131 7.65 5.72 7.89
CA VAL A 131 7.59 4.41 8.57
C VAL A 131 8.87 3.60 8.36
N LEU A 132 9.38 3.52 7.13
CA LEU A 132 10.59 2.72 6.84
C LEU A 132 11.85 3.26 7.52
N VAL A 133 11.99 4.59 7.61
CA VAL A 133 13.13 5.25 8.26
C VAL A 133 12.99 5.24 9.80
N SER A 134 11.77 5.07 10.32
CA SER A 134 11.54 5.03 11.76
C SER A 134 12.28 3.86 12.45
N ALA A 135 12.59 4.05 13.73
CA ALA A 135 13.09 2.98 14.61
C ALA A 135 11.98 1.99 15.07
N GLY A 136 10.87 1.93 14.32
CA GLY A 136 9.78 1.00 14.57
C GLY A 136 10.17 -0.46 14.30
N SER A 137 9.24 -1.38 14.62
CA SER A 137 9.47 -2.82 14.42
C SER A 137 9.54 -3.19 12.94
N ASP A 138 10.29 -4.26 12.64
CA ASP A 138 10.40 -4.78 11.28
C ASP A 138 9.05 -5.28 10.75
N ALA A 139 8.16 -5.76 11.62
CA ALA A 139 6.78 -6.09 11.26
C ALA A 139 6.00 -4.91 10.64
N VAL A 140 6.14 -3.70 11.21
CA VAL A 140 5.50 -2.50 10.68
C VAL A 140 6.14 -2.08 9.34
N LYS A 141 7.46 -2.24 9.20
CA LYS A 141 8.16 -1.99 7.93
C LYS A 141 7.73 -2.96 6.83
N ILE A 142 7.54 -4.23 7.17
CA ILE A 142 6.98 -5.25 6.26
C ILE A 142 5.58 -4.82 5.81
N ASP A 143 4.72 -4.36 6.72
CA ASP A 143 3.39 -3.90 6.36
C ASP A 143 3.41 -2.62 5.51
N ALA A 144 4.39 -1.74 5.70
CA ALA A 144 4.64 -0.60 4.81
C ALA A 144 5.05 -1.04 3.40
N MET A 145 5.92 -2.05 3.27
CA MET A 145 6.29 -2.61 1.97
C MET A 145 5.10 -3.31 1.28
N LYS A 146 4.25 -4.03 2.02
CA LYS A 146 3.01 -4.62 1.48
C LYS A 146 2.03 -3.55 1.02
N CYS A 147 1.88 -2.47 1.80
CA CYS A 147 1.11 -1.31 1.37
C CYS A 147 1.68 -0.79 0.05
N PHE A 148 2.99 -0.56 -0.04
CA PHE A 148 3.60 -0.12 -1.29
C PHE A 148 3.31 -1.07 -2.47
N SER A 149 3.42 -2.39 -2.30
CA SER A 149 3.07 -3.37 -3.33
C SER A 149 1.63 -3.21 -3.83
N SER A 150 0.64 -2.97 -2.95
CA SER A 150 -0.74 -2.77 -3.42
C SER A 150 -0.92 -1.49 -4.24
N TRP A 151 -0.08 -0.47 -3.99
CA TRP A 151 -0.04 0.74 -4.81
C TRP A 151 0.70 0.53 -6.13
N VAL A 152 1.73 -0.32 -6.17
CA VAL A 152 2.38 -0.78 -7.42
C VAL A 152 1.38 -1.46 -8.33
N GLU A 153 0.52 -2.34 -7.79
CA GLU A 153 -0.57 -2.99 -8.52
C GLU A 153 -1.56 -1.99 -9.14
N PHE A 154 -1.93 -0.93 -8.41
CA PHE A 154 -2.79 0.14 -8.90
C PHE A 154 -2.17 0.96 -10.05
N GLY A 155 -0.84 1.03 -10.07
CA GLY A 155 -0.02 1.67 -11.10
C GLY A 155 0.55 3.02 -10.64
N LEU A 156 1.88 3.05 -10.49
CA LEU A 156 2.63 4.21 -10.00
C LEU A 156 3.54 4.83 -11.08
N PRO A 157 3.78 6.15 -11.02
CA PRO A 157 4.87 6.77 -11.75
C PRO A 157 6.22 6.37 -11.13
N LEU A 158 6.97 5.49 -11.81
CA LEU A 158 8.28 5.00 -11.36
C LEU A 158 9.31 6.07 -10.94
N PRO A 159 9.35 7.28 -11.55
CA PRO A 159 10.24 8.34 -11.11
C PRO A 159 9.95 8.84 -9.69
N GLU A 160 8.70 8.78 -9.23
CA GLU A 160 8.28 9.30 -7.92
C GLU A 160 8.61 8.35 -6.77
N VAL A 161 8.89 7.07 -7.07
CA VAL A 161 9.14 6.03 -6.06
C VAL A 161 10.61 5.65 -5.91
N GLN A 162 11.52 6.39 -6.53
CA GLN A 162 12.97 6.09 -6.47
C GLN A 162 13.53 6.14 -5.05
N GLY A 163 13.04 7.06 -4.20
CA GLY A 163 13.42 7.14 -2.79
C GLY A 163 13.08 5.85 -2.04
N PHE A 164 11.87 5.33 -2.28
CA PHE A 164 11.39 4.08 -1.70
C PHE A 164 12.20 2.85 -2.16
N VAL A 165 12.61 2.80 -3.44
CA VAL A 165 13.49 1.72 -3.95
C VAL A 165 14.79 1.64 -3.17
N GLY A 166 15.38 2.78 -2.78
CA GLY A 166 16.57 2.80 -1.94
C GLY A 166 16.36 2.10 -0.59
N GLN A 167 15.18 2.27 0.02
CA GLN A 167 14.82 1.61 1.28
C GLN A 167 14.57 0.11 1.08
N LEU A 168 13.96 -0.30 -0.03
CA LEU A 168 13.79 -1.72 -0.36
C LEU A 168 15.14 -2.42 -0.51
N LEU A 169 16.11 -1.79 -1.18
CA LEU A 169 17.46 -2.33 -1.33
C LEU A 169 18.18 -2.49 0.01
N GLN A 170 17.99 -1.56 0.95
CA GLN A 170 18.50 -1.71 2.33
C GLN A 170 17.81 -2.87 3.06
N GLY A 171 16.52 -3.06 2.81
CA GLY A 171 15.74 -4.19 3.33
C GLY A 171 16.27 -5.56 2.89
N LEU A 172 16.97 -5.65 1.75
CA LEU A 172 17.59 -6.90 1.29
C LEU A 172 18.77 -7.36 2.18
N VAL A 173 19.30 -6.48 3.03
CA VAL A 173 20.39 -6.82 3.95
C VAL A 173 19.86 -7.22 5.34
N ASN A 174 18.59 -6.93 5.63
CA ASN A 174 17.91 -7.33 6.87
C ASN A 174 17.15 -8.64 6.63
N ASP A 175 17.49 -9.69 7.38
CA ASP A 175 16.88 -11.02 7.24
C ASP A 175 15.35 -11.01 7.44
N GLU A 176 14.82 -10.20 8.37
CA GLU A 176 13.37 -10.08 8.61
C GLU A 176 12.65 -9.40 7.42
N LEU A 177 13.29 -8.42 6.79
CA LEU A 177 12.71 -7.64 5.70
C LEU A 177 12.94 -8.25 4.32
N PHE A 178 13.94 -9.14 4.21
CA PHE A 178 14.49 -9.65 2.96
C PHE A 178 13.42 -10.14 1.99
N THR A 179 12.56 -11.05 2.46
CA THR A 179 11.53 -11.68 1.62
C THR A 179 10.55 -10.64 1.09
N GLN A 180 10.08 -9.73 1.94
CA GLN A 180 9.12 -8.71 1.52
C GLN A 180 9.78 -7.69 0.59
N ALA A 181 11.03 -7.29 0.85
CA ALA A 181 11.78 -6.38 -0.02
C ALA A 181 12.00 -6.98 -1.42
N CYS A 182 12.37 -8.27 -1.51
CA CYS A 182 12.50 -8.98 -2.77
C CYS A 182 11.18 -9.00 -3.55
N ASN A 183 10.08 -9.34 -2.89
CA ASN A 183 8.76 -9.41 -3.52
C ASN A 183 8.34 -8.04 -4.06
N THR A 184 8.51 -7.00 -3.24
CA THR A 184 8.14 -5.63 -3.62
C THR A 184 8.97 -5.14 -4.81
N LEU A 185 10.28 -5.44 -4.85
CA LEU A 185 11.12 -5.13 -6.01
C LEU A 185 10.70 -5.89 -7.27
N ALA A 186 10.36 -7.19 -7.13
CA ALA A 186 9.85 -8.01 -8.22
C ALA A 186 8.52 -7.45 -8.77
N ASP A 187 7.63 -7.00 -7.89
CA ASP A 187 6.36 -6.36 -8.26
C ASP A 187 6.64 -5.10 -9.10
N ILE A 188 7.59 -4.24 -8.70
CA ILE A 188 7.91 -3.01 -9.45
C ILE A 188 8.39 -3.35 -10.87
N VAL A 189 9.32 -4.29 -11.03
CA VAL A 189 9.99 -4.54 -12.31
C VAL A 189 9.17 -5.39 -13.28
N SER A 190 8.17 -6.14 -12.78
CA SER A 190 7.31 -7.01 -13.59
C SER A 190 6.10 -6.29 -14.19
N LYS A 191 5.75 -5.08 -13.71
CA LYS A 191 4.58 -4.35 -14.22
C LYS A 191 4.82 -3.76 -15.61
N GLU A 192 3.86 -3.96 -16.50
CA GLU A 192 3.82 -3.28 -17.80
C GLU A 192 3.82 -1.76 -17.66
N GLU A 193 3.20 -1.21 -16.60
CA GLU A 193 3.20 0.24 -16.33
C GLU A 193 4.61 0.79 -16.13
N SER A 194 5.53 -0.03 -15.61
CA SER A 194 6.94 0.34 -15.39
C SER A 194 7.69 0.54 -16.71
N LEU A 195 7.30 -0.15 -17.77
CA LEU A 195 7.88 0.00 -19.11
C LEU A 195 7.64 1.41 -19.69
N LYS A 196 6.66 2.16 -19.18
CA LYS A 196 6.44 3.57 -19.55
C LYS A 196 7.54 4.49 -19.05
N TYR A 197 8.41 4.02 -18.14
CA TYR A 197 9.48 4.80 -17.52
C TYR A 197 10.85 4.14 -17.67
N PRO A 198 11.36 3.94 -18.91
CA PRO A 198 12.55 3.12 -19.18
C PRO A 198 13.82 3.62 -18.47
N THR A 199 13.98 4.94 -18.32
CA THR A 199 15.13 5.51 -17.60
C THR A 199 15.10 5.17 -16.10
N ALA A 200 13.93 5.32 -15.47
CA ALA A 200 13.76 5.02 -14.05
C ALA A 200 13.91 3.52 -13.80
N LEU A 201 13.32 2.69 -14.66
CA LEU A 201 13.43 1.25 -14.62
C LEU A 201 14.89 0.79 -14.76
N ARG A 202 15.63 1.32 -15.74
CA ARG A 202 17.07 1.04 -15.91
C ARG A 202 17.90 1.38 -14.67
N ASN A 203 17.57 2.46 -13.96
CA ASN A 203 18.27 2.82 -12.73
C ASN A 203 18.01 1.81 -11.60
N ILE A 204 16.79 1.29 -11.50
CA ILE A 204 16.45 0.22 -10.54
C ILE A 204 17.23 -1.05 -10.91
N LEU A 205 17.17 -1.46 -12.17
CA LEU A 205 17.87 -2.66 -12.67
C LEU A 205 19.38 -2.58 -12.40
N ARG A 206 20.01 -1.44 -12.65
CA ARG A 206 21.44 -1.23 -12.35
C ARG A 206 21.75 -1.40 -10.86
N GLN A 207 20.85 -1.01 -9.96
CA GLN A 207 21.06 -1.22 -8.54
C GLN A 207 20.92 -2.68 -8.15
N VAL A 208 19.95 -3.40 -8.71
CA VAL A 208 19.76 -4.85 -8.50
C VAL A 208 21.00 -5.64 -8.97
N THR A 209 21.62 -5.26 -10.09
CA THR A 209 22.84 -5.96 -10.56
C THR A 209 24.03 -5.86 -9.60
N LYS A 210 24.04 -4.88 -8.68
CA LYS A 210 25.09 -4.73 -7.67
C LYS A 210 24.93 -5.71 -6.49
N LEU A 211 23.85 -6.47 -6.46
CA LEU A 211 23.56 -7.42 -5.37
C LEU A 211 24.32 -8.75 -5.51
N GLY A 212 25.29 -8.88 -6.43
CA GLY A 212 26.02 -10.13 -6.68
C GLY A 212 26.59 -10.79 -5.41
N GLU A 213 27.25 -10.02 -4.54
CA GLU A 213 27.79 -10.54 -3.27
C GLU A 213 26.69 -11.01 -2.31
N LEU A 214 25.55 -10.30 -2.27
CA LEU A 214 24.40 -10.70 -1.47
C LEU A 214 23.79 -12.01 -2.00
N CYS A 215 23.72 -12.16 -3.33
CA CYS A 215 23.26 -13.38 -3.96
C CYS A 215 24.14 -14.57 -3.60
N GLU A 216 25.46 -14.43 -3.70
CA GLU A 216 26.40 -15.48 -3.32
C GLU A 216 26.24 -15.88 -1.85
N LYS A 217 26.11 -14.89 -0.96
CA LYS A 217 25.91 -15.12 0.47
C LYS A 217 24.60 -15.87 0.76
N LYS A 218 23.49 -15.43 0.18
CA LYS A 218 22.14 -16.02 0.42
C LYS A 218 21.97 -17.38 -0.26
N LEU A 219 22.60 -17.60 -1.41
CA LEU A 219 22.62 -18.93 -2.05
C LEU A 219 23.52 -19.91 -1.29
N GLY A 220 24.59 -19.41 -0.65
CA GLY A 220 25.52 -20.21 0.15
C GLY A 220 25.06 -20.53 1.57
N SER A 221 24.03 -19.84 2.10
CA SER A 221 23.53 -20.04 3.47
C SER A 221 22.83 -21.38 3.69
N GLY A 222 22.39 -22.04 2.60
CA GLY A 222 21.60 -23.27 2.64
C GLY A 222 20.10 -23.03 2.87
N ASP A 223 19.66 -21.78 3.01
CA ASP A 223 18.25 -21.43 3.09
C ASP A 223 17.60 -21.47 1.69
N LYS A 224 16.82 -22.52 1.45
CA LYS A 224 16.17 -22.75 0.15
C LYS A 224 15.06 -21.74 -0.14
N GLU A 225 14.43 -21.17 0.88
CA GLU A 225 13.30 -20.25 0.71
C GLU A 225 13.80 -18.86 0.34
N GLU A 226 14.85 -18.38 1.00
CA GLU A 226 15.52 -17.13 0.65
C GLU A 226 16.14 -17.20 -0.76
N ALA A 227 16.82 -18.31 -1.07
CA ALA A 227 17.38 -18.57 -2.38
C ALA A 227 16.32 -18.57 -3.48
N ALA A 228 15.18 -19.25 -3.26
CA ALA A 228 14.07 -19.28 -4.22
C ALA A 228 13.45 -17.89 -4.43
N THR A 229 13.26 -17.13 -3.35
CA THR A 229 12.71 -15.77 -3.39
C THR A 229 13.60 -14.83 -4.20
N LEU A 230 14.92 -14.89 -3.96
CA LEU A 230 15.91 -14.12 -4.69
C LEU A 230 15.94 -14.48 -6.18
N CYS A 231 16.00 -15.78 -6.49
CA CYS A 231 15.99 -16.26 -7.87
C CYS A 231 14.72 -15.81 -8.61
N ARG A 232 13.55 -15.85 -7.97
CA ARG A 232 12.31 -15.34 -8.57
C ARG A 232 12.43 -13.85 -8.91
N MET A 233 12.91 -13.03 -7.97
CA MET A 233 13.10 -11.60 -8.23
C MET A 233 14.05 -11.35 -9.41
N LEU A 234 15.16 -12.07 -9.48
CA LEU A 234 16.11 -11.97 -10.60
C LEU A 234 15.50 -12.42 -11.92
N VAL A 235 14.67 -13.47 -11.92
CA VAL A 235 13.95 -13.92 -13.12
C VAL A 235 12.99 -12.84 -13.60
N GLU A 236 12.19 -12.23 -12.72
CA GLU A 236 11.27 -11.14 -13.09
C GLU A 236 12.01 -9.91 -13.64
N VAL A 237 13.17 -9.60 -13.04
CA VAL A 237 14.07 -8.55 -13.54
C VAL A 237 14.51 -8.84 -14.97
N VAL A 238 14.94 -10.07 -15.27
CA VAL A 238 15.44 -10.44 -16.60
C VAL A 238 14.30 -10.57 -17.60
N SER A 239 13.25 -11.34 -17.29
CA SER A 239 12.14 -11.66 -18.19
C SER A 239 11.34 -10.42 -18.58
N GLY A 240 11.08 -9.51 -17.64
CA GLY A 240 10.29 -8.31 -17.87
C GLY A 240 11.04 -7.21 -18.63
N ASN A 241 12.38 -7.27 -18.70
CA ASN A 241 13.18 -6.11 -19.09
C ASN A 241 14.30 -6.38 -20.11
N MET A 242 14.31 -7.56 -20.76
CA MET A 242 15.30 -7.89 -21.81
C MET A 242 15.35 -6.87 -22.96
N SER A 243 14.30 -6.06 -23.18
CA SER A 243 14.29 -4.99 -24.19
C SER A 243 14.87 -3.65 -23.72
N VAL A 244 15.06 -3.47 -22.42
CA VAL A 244 15.47 -2.21 -21.77
C VAL A 244 16.92 -2.25 -21.25
N LEU A 245 17.44 -3.47 -21.01
CA LEU A 245 18.84 -3.80 -20.73
C LEU A 245 19.70 -3.63 -22.00
#